data_AF-A0A847TS25-F1
#
_entry.id   AF-A0A847TS25-F1
#
_cell.length_a   1.000
_cell.length_b   1.000
_cell.length_c   1.000
_cell.angle_alpha   90.00
_cell.angle_beta   90.00
_cell.angle_gamma   90.00
#
_symmetry.space_group_name_H-M   'P 1'
#
loop_
_entity.id
_entity.type
_entity.pdbx_description
1 polymer ?
#
loop_
_entity_poly.entity_id
_entity_poly.type
_entity_poly.pdbx_seq_one_letter_code
_entity_poly.pdbx_strand_id
1 'polypeptide(L)'
;MVWDFLQIQQDSTLSCSEKLDEIQDLIQNTGHPPSGSLYHVSDVFEDCVQQDHQKCLETAYLISEEVNGFAYTDIGRGLEAIGQTEINAVNQFIQQKIQGQDLRAACNLSKLVPRLYRGQENEMAQKMHDWYDTYSYFFFRAIENTLKSFLEESSGHGATDFSSEIQPIKDKLEDIAQSEVLIPDNAYQDKNYEVVKVAILLNDLEWNTKNTVDWNEIQSNLSQYTHLDTLLNHNNSAKSSLQEHNTHPLTKLLKLDNSDKLDYYDHCLELIQPGRGQNSDPNGDIRDDLLSRVKFDHTIAEVEVANALRREFGINDVTIEETIPNTGTPDTKITVGGETIWVEVTFPRPQASYEVARHYYAPTSPEKSKVRGKVTDKLKSQIRDVKEDTGDLTTLVIKNEESKVDDRMVRDYVEGFNGIGIPEDDDDAAPIILTTDSGLQYDNVPDHLDILVNYDTLNNLIGPPYIEGQVANLTDVDQSIIDQLVDAFNAEELIPR
;
A
#
# COMPACT_ATOMS: atom_id res chain seq x y z
N MET A 1 16.17 -7.40 36.82
CA MET A 1 16.03 -7.74 35.39
C MET A 1 16.45 -6.59 34.47
N VAL A 2 15.71 -5.48 34.26
CA VAL A 2 16.27 -4.32 33.50
C VAL A 2 17.56 -3.80 34.14
N TRP A 3 17.54 -3.69 35.48
CA TRP A 3 18.70 -3.35 36.29
C TRP A 3 19.90 -4.28 36.11
N ASP A 4 19.69 -5.52 35.70
CA ASP A 4 20.76 -6.52 35.57
C ASP A 4 21.54 -6.24 34.27
N PHE A 5 20.84 -5.94 33.17
CA PHE A 5 21.46 -5.48 31.92
C PHE A 5 22.21 -4.15 32.08
N LEU A 6 21.64 -3.20 32.84
CA LEU A 6 22.32 -1.94 33.15
C LEU A 6 23.59 -2.15 33.99
N GLN A 7 23.55 -3.08 34.96
CA GLN A 7 24.73 -3.42 35.76
C GLN A 7 25.84 -4.01 34.88
N ILE A 8 25.52 -4.96 34.00
CA ILE A 8 26.49 -5.53 33.06
C ILE A 8 27.10 -4.44 32.17
N GLN A 9 26.27 -3.53 31.64
CA GLN A 9 26.75 -2.40 30.84
C GLN A 9 27.79 -1.56 31.62
N GLN A 10 27.46 -1.16 32.84
CA GLN A 10 28.26 -0.24 33.66
C GLN A 10 29.46 -0.89 34.35
N ASP A 11 29.52 -2.23 34.42
CA ASP A 11 30.61 -2.92 35.11
C ASP A 11 31.92 -2.79 34.33
N SER A 12 32.84 -1.97 34.84
CA SER A 12 34.17 -1.77 34.26
C SER A 12 35.16 -2.90 34.58
N THR A 13 34.77 -3.86 35.43
CA THR A 13 35.61 -5.02 35.80
C THR A 13 35.46 -6.18 34.84
N LEU A 14 34.33 -6.28 34.14
CA LEU A 14 34.08 -7.28 33.11
C LEU A 14 34.73 -6.90 31.78
N SER A 15 35.39 -7.87 31.15
CA SER A 15 35.79 -7.77 29.74
C SER A 15 34.56 -7.83 28.82
N CYS A 16 34.73 -7.42 27.57
CA CYS A 16 33.65 -7.49 26.58
C CYS A 16 33.08 -8.91 26.40
N SER A 17 33.95 -9.92 26.41
CA SER A 17 33.50 -11.30 26.28
C SER A 17 32.66 -11.74 27.48
N GLU A 18 33.04 -11.35 28.70
CA GLU A 18 32.30 -11.67 29.93
C GLU A 18 30.96 -10.93 29.98
N LYS A 19 30.91 -9.66 29.56
CA LYS A 19 29.64 -8.92 29.45
C LYS A 19 28.65 -9.62 28.52
N LEU A 20 29.13 -10.10 27.37
CA LEU A 20 28.31 -10.80 26.40
C LEU A 20 27.86 -12.18 26.91
N ASP A 21 28.72 -12.92 27.63
CA ASP A 21 28.32 -14.18 28.29
C ASP A 21 27.19 -13.94 29.30
N GLU A 22 27.34 -12.94 30.18
CA GLU A 22 26.31 -12.64 31.18
C GLU A 22 24.98 -12.22 30.53
N ILE A 23 25.02 -11.49 29.43
CA ILE A 23 23.83 -11.14 28.64
C ILE A 23 23.18 -12.41 28.04
N GLN A 24 23.96 -13.28 27.42
CA GLN A 24 23.47 -14.53 26.83
C GLN A 24 22.82 -15.43 27.89
N ASP A 25 23.47 -15.60 29.04
CA ASP A 25 22.95 -16.37 30.16
C ASP A 25 21.64 -15.78 30.69
N LEU A 26 21.55 -14.45 30.84
CA LEU A 26 20.31 -13.80 31.26
C LEU A 26 19.17 -14.06 30.29
N ILE A 27 19.42 -13.94 28.98
CA ILE A 27 18.40 -14.15 27.94
C ILE A 27 17.92 -15.60 27.96
N GLN A 28 18.84 -16.58 27.98
CA GLN A 28 18.49 -18.01 28.02
C GLN A 28 17.69 -18.39 29.26
N ASN A 29 18.00 -17.77 30.41
CA ASN A 29 17.31 -18.07 31.67
C ASN A 29 15.94 -17.41 31.79
N THR A 30 15.72 -16.27 31.12
CA THR A 30 14.49 -15.48 31.27
C THR A 30 13.55 -15.57 30.06
N GLY A 31 14.06 -15.95 28.89
CA GLY A 31 13.34 -16.08 27.63
C GLY A 31 12.92 -14.75 27.00
N HIS A 32 12.46 -13.78 27.80
CA HIS A 32 12.01 -12.47 27.29
C HIS A 32 12.63 -11.33 28.13
N PRO A 33 13.54 -10.53 27.55
CA PRO A 33 14.10 -9.37 28.23
C PRO A 33 12.98 -8.36 28.52
N PRO A 34 12.99 -7.69 29.69
CA PRO A 34 11.97 -6.70 30.00
C PRO A 34 12.10 -5.46 29.08
N SER A 35 10.99 -4.76 28.87
CA SER A 35 10.96 -3.53 28.07
C SER A 35 12.05 -2.53 28.50
N GLY A 36 12.76 -1.96 27.53
CA GLY A 36 13.86 -1.01 27.74
C GLY A 36 15.22 -1.64 28.07
N SER A 37 15.32 -2.96 28.33
CA SER A 37 16.63 -3.55 28.63
C SER A 37 17.51 -3.73 27.39
N LEU A 38 16.91 -3.85 26.21
CA LEU A 38 17.64 -3.97 24.94
C LEU A 38 18.46 -2.72 24.60
N TYR A 39 18.08 -1.55 25.13
CA TYR A 39 18.88 -0.33 25.03
C TYR A 39 20.27 -0.50 25.64
N HIS A 40 20.36 -1.13 26.82
CA HIS A 40 21.63 -1.40 27.49
C HIS A 40 22.47 -2.45 26.74
N VAL A 41 21.81 -3.45 26.15
CA VAL A 41 22.49 -4.42 25.28
C VAL A 41 23.05 -3.75 24.03
N SER A 42 22.32 -2.78 23.46
CA SER A 42 22.78 -1.95 22.35
C SER A 42 24.07 -1.20 22.69
N ASP A 43 24.10 -0.50 23.84
CA ASP A 43 25.30 0.20 24.30
C ASP A 43 26.49 -0.77 24.50
N VAL A 44 26.24 -1.97 25.03
CA VAL A 44 27.28 -3.00 25.16
C VAL A 44 27.82 -3.45 23.80
N PHE A 45 26.96 -3.63 22.79
CA PHE A 45 27.42 -3.94 21.44
C PHE A 45 28.29 -2.82 20.87
N GLU A 46 27.88 -1.56 21.00
CA GLU A 46 28.68 -0.40 20.55
C GLU A 46 30.06 -0.37 21.21
N ASP A 47 30.14 -0.62 22.52
CA ASP A 47 31.40 -0.61 23.27
C ASP A 47 32.31 -1.82 22.94
N CYS A 48 31.71 -2.97 22.63
CA CYS A 48 32.43 -4.25 22.57
C CYS A 48 32.69 -4.79 21.16
N VAL A 49 32.01 -4.29 20.15
CA VAL A 49 32.11 -4.82 18.77
C VAL A 49 33.55 -4.82 18.23
N GLN A 50 34.38 -3.84 18.59
CA GLN A 50 35.78 -3.76 18.16
C GLN A 50 36.68 -4.83 18.81
N GLN A 51 36.29 -5.36 19.96
CA GLN A 51 37.08 -6.34 20.72
C GLN A 51 36.57 -7.77 20.52
N ASP A 52 35.25 -7.96 20.43
CA ASP A 52 34.63 -9.28 20.36
C ASP A 52 33.44 -9.29 19.37
N HIS A 53 33.74 -8.99 18.09
CA HIS A 53 32.73 -8.87 17.01
C HIS A 53 31.86 -10.12 16.85
N GLN A 54 32.49 -11.29 16.77
CA GLN A 54 31.78 -12.57 16.56
C GLN A 54 30.78 -12.81 17.70
N LYS A 55 31.17 -12.58 18.94
CA LYS A 55 30.30 -12.82 20.09
C LYS A 55 29.18 -11.80 20.20
N CYS A 56 29.40 -10.56 19.76
CA CYS A 56 28.31 -9.57 19.61
C CYS A 56 27.26 -10.09 18.61
N LEU A 57 27.69 -10.65 17.47
CA LEU A 57 26.80 -11.19 16.46
C LEU A 57 26.05 -12.45 16.92
N GLU A 58 26.74 -13.36 17.61
CA GLU A 58 26.12 -14.54 18.23
C GLU A 58 25.07 -14.16 19.28
N THR A 59 25.37 -13.14 20.10
CA THR A 59 24.44 -12.60 21.09
C THR A 59 23.23 -11.96 20.42
N ALA A 60 23.43 -11.15 19.37
CA ALA A 60 22.34 -10.56 18.59
C ALA A 60 21.41 -11.61 17.99
N TYR A 61 21.99 -12.70 17.46
CA TYR A 61 21.24 -13.82 16.93
C TYR A 61 20.47 -14.59 18.02
N LEU A 62 21.07 -14.83 19.18
CA LEU A 62 20.38 -15.44 20.32
C LEU A 62 19.16 -14.61 20.77
N ILE A 63 19.31 -13.28 20.84
CA ILE A 63 18.19 -12.38 21.15
C ILE A 63 17.07 -12.56 20.12
N SER A 64 17.39 -12.70 18.83
CA SER A 64 16.35 -12.86 17.81
C SER A 64 15.65 -14.22 17.85
N GLU A 65 16.27 -15.23 18.46
CA GLU A 65 15.69 -16.55 18.70
C GLU A 65 14.73 -16.58 19.88
N GLU A 66 15.05 -15.86 20.95
CA GLU A 66 14.33 -15.89 22.22
C GLU A 66 13.27 -14.77 22.32
N VAL A 67 13.49 -13.62 21.69
CA VAL A 67 12.59 -12.46 21.80
C VAL A 67 11.58 -12.42 20.65
N ASN A 68 10.31 -12.72 20.98
CA ASN A 68 9.18 -12.48 20.07
C ASN A 68 8.86 -10.99 19.99
N GLY A 69 8.95 -10.42 18.79
CA GLY A 69 8.73 -8.98 18.57
C GLY A 69 9.98 -8.19 18.94
N PHE A 70 10.96 -8.21 18.04
CA PHE A 70 12.13 -7.36 18.10
C PHE A 70 11.64 -5.90 18.03
N ALA A 71 11.56 -5.20 19.15
CA ALA A 71 11.22 -3.78 19.15
C ALA A 71 12.36 -3.04 18.46
N TYR A 72 12.11 -2.61 17.22
CA TYR A 72 13.10 -2.09 16.26
C TYR A 72 13.75 -0.74 16.66
N THR A 73 13.59 -0.28 17.90
CA THR A 73 14.22 0.95 18.41
C THR A 73 15.38 0.69 19.37
N ASP A 74 15.27 -0.29 20.27
CA ASP A 74 16.12 -0.29 21.46
C ASP A 74 17.50 -0.90 21.20
N ILE A 75 17.60 -1.91 20.34
CA ILE A 75 18.88 -2.58 20.01
C ILE A 75 19.51 -2.09 18.70
N GLY A 76 18.81 -1.22 17.95
CA GLY A 76 19.17 -0.82 16.59
C GLY A 76 20.60 -0.33 16.44
N ARG A 77 21.04 0.61 17.29
CA ARG A 77 22.39 1.19 17.25
C ARG A 77 23.51 0.15 17.36
N GLY A 78 23.38 -0.77 18.31
CA GLY A 78 24.29 -1.89 18.51
C GLY A 78 24.38 -2.82 17.30
N LEU A 79 23.24 -3.14 16.67
CA LEU A 79 23.25 -3.95 15.43
C LEU A 79 23.94 -3.22 14.27
N GLU A 80 23.71 -1.92 14.16
CA GLU A 80 24.35 -1.07 13.15
C GLU A 80 25.87 -1.03 13.38
N ALA A 81 26.32 -0.90 14.63
CA ALA A 81 27.74 -0.93 14.99
C ALA A 81 28.40 -2.28 14.65
N ILE A 82 27.71 -3.41 14.85
CA ILE A 82 28.15 -4.75 14.42
C ILE A 82 28.37 -4.79 12.91
N GLY A 83 27.40 -4.29 12.14
CA GLY A 83 27.49 -4.20 10.69
C GLY A 83 28.65 -3.34 10.20
N GLN A 84 28.78 -2.13 10.75
CA GLN A 84 29.79 -1.14 10.34
C GLN A 84 31.22 -1.55 10.70
N THR A 85 31.39 -2.32 11.77
CA THR A 85 32.72 -2.74 12.21
C THR A 85 33.31 -3.80 11.29
N GLU A 86 32.56 -4.86 10.95
CA GLU A 86 33.07 -5.95 10.12
C GLU A 86 31.99 -6.70 9.32
N ILE A 87 31.48 -6.05 8.26
CA ILE A 87 30.44 -6.59 7.38
C ILE A 87 30.81 -7.94 6.74
N ASN A 88 32.10 -8.21 6.54
CA ASN A 88 32.56 -9.50 6.03
C ASN A 88 32.31 -10.65 7.00
N ALA A 89 32.48 -10.42 8.31
CA ALA A 89 32.15 -11.42 9.33
C ALA A 89 30.63 -11.64 9.41
N VAL A 90 29.84 -10.57 9.28
CA VAL A 90 28.37 -10.67 9.16
C VAL A 90 27.96 -11.52 7.96
N ASN A 91 28.54 -11.27 6.79
CA ASN A 91 28.29 -12.04 5.56
C ASN A 91 28.60 -13.54 5.76
N GLN A 92 29.75 -13.86 6.37
CA GLN A 92 30.13 -15.25 6.64
C GLN A 92 29.17 -15.92 7.63
N PHE A 93 28.79 -15.22 8.70
CA PHE A 93 27.86 -15.73 9.69
C PHE A 93 26.48 -16.03 9.08
N ILE A 94 25.93 -15.10 8.29
CA ILE A 94 24.66 -15.30 7.60
C ILE A 94 24.74 -16.52 6.70
N GLN A 95 25.77 -16.62 5.86
CA GLN A 95 25.94 -17.75 4.93
C GLN A 95 25.98 -19.09 5.67
N GLN A 96 26.74 -19.17 6.77
CA GLN A 96 26.81 -20.39 7.58
C GLN A 96 25.46 -20.77 8.18
N LYS A 97 24.68 -19.79 8.67
CA LYS A 97 23.38 -20.04 9.30
C LYS A 97 22.30 -20.46 8.30
N ILE A 98 22.29 -19.89 7.11
CA ILE A 98 21.25 -20.21 6.10
C ILE A 98 21.56 -21.50 5.31
N GLN A 99 22.80 -21.97 5.32
CA GLN A 99 23.22 -23.17 4.60
C GLN A 99 22.47 -24.44 5.05
N GLY A 100 22.05 -24.50 6.32
CA GLY A 100 21.23 -25.58 6.86
C GLY A 100 19.76 -25.54 6.44
N GLN A 101 19.32 -24.46 5.78
CA GLN A 101 17.93 -24.20 5.38
C GLN A 101 16.91 -24.40 6.50
N ASP A 102 17.29 -24.10 7.74
CA ASP A 102 16.38 -24.16 8.88
C ASP A 102 15.43 -22.94 8.86
N LEU A 103 14.12 -23.23 8.80
CA LEU A 103 13.07 -22.22 8.67
C LEU A 103 13.07 -21.24 9.86
N ARG A 104 13.22 -21.75 11.08
CA ARG A 104 13.15 -20.94 12.30
C ARG A 104 14.38 -20.04 12.40
N ALA A 105 15.56 -20.60 12.16
CA ALA A 105 16.82 -19.87 12.13
C ALA A 105 16.81 -18.77 11.08
N ALA A 106 16.38 -19.06 9.85
CA ALA A 106 16.28 -18.07 8.78
C ALA A 106 15.27 -16.97 9.11
N CYS A 107 14.11 -17.32 9.69
CA CYS A 107 13.13 -16.34 10.12
C CYS A 107 13.72 -15.36 11.15
N ASN A 108 14.41 -15.87 12.16
CA ASN A 108 15.01 -15.04 13.22
C ASN A 108 16.20 -14.23 12.73
N LEU A 109 17.05 -14.81 11.89
CA LEU A 109 18.18 -14.12 11.27
C LEU A 109 17.73 -12.98 10.35
N SER A 110 16.67 -13.20 9.56
CA SER A 110 16.17 -12.21 8.61
C SER A 110 15.73 -10.89 9.24
N LYS A 111 15.39 -10.90 10.54
CA LYS A 111 14.98 -9.70 11.30
C LYS A 111 16.16 -8.78 11.63
N LEU A 112 17.37 -9.33 11.66
CA LEU A 112 18.60 -8.58 11.99
C LEU A 112 19.18 -7.87 10.77
N VAL A 113 18.94 -8.41 9.57
CA VAL A 113 19.50 -7.93 8.29
C VAL A 113 19.34 -6.42 8.10
N PRO A 114 18.16 -5.80 8.30
CA PRO A 114 17.99 -4.38 7.99
C PRO A 114 18.94 -3.47 8.77
N ARG A 115 19.21 -3.79 10.04
CA ARG A 115 20.10 -3.00 10.91
C ARG A 115 21.57 -3.34 10.69
N LEU A 116 21.89 -4.62 10.48
CA LEU A 116 23.26 -5.06 10.17
C LEU A 116 23.80 -4.46 8.86
N TYR A 117 22.93 -4.17 7.89
CA TYR A 117 23.32 -3.58 6.60
C TYR A 117 22.98 -2.09 6.47
N ARG A 118 22.59 -1.40 7.55
CA ARG A 118 22.27 0.04 7.49
C ARG A 118 23.46 0.84 6.95
N GLY A 119 23.22 1.62 5.89
CA GLY A 119 24.25 2.42 5.22
C GLY A 119 25.25 1.59 4.41
N GLN A 120 24.98 0.29 4.21
CA GLN A 120 25.80 -0.66 3.48
C GLN A 120 24.94 -1.44 2.46
N GLU A 121 23.96 -0.78 1.85
CA GLU A 121 22.98 -1.41 0.94
C GLU A 121 23.67 -2.04 -0.29
N ASN A 122 24.79 -1.48 -0.75
CA ASN A 122 25.62 -2.07 -1.81
C ASN A 122 26.21 -3.44 -1.41
N GLU A 123 26.67 -3.59 -0.16
CA GLU A 123 27.18 -4.87 0.34
C GLU A 123 26.07 -5.90 0.46
N MET A 124 24.89 -5.47 0.93
CA MET A 124 23.70 -6.32 0.98
C MET A 124 23.32 -6.81 -0.41
N ALA A 125 23.24 -5.90 -1.39
CA ALA A 125 22.93 -6.22 -2.78
C ALA A 125 23.90 -7.26 -3.35
N GLN A 126 25.20 -7.17 -3.07
CA GLN A 126 26.15 -8.18 -3.54
C GLN A 126 25.87 -9.60 -3.00
N LYS A 127 25.15 -9.76 -1.89
CA LYS A 127 24.82 -11.07 -1.29
C LYS A 127 23.44 -11.62 -1.68
N MET A 128 22.57 -10.78 -2.23
CA MET A 128 21.18 -11.16 -2.55
C MET A 128 21.08 -12.40 -3.45
N HIS A 129 21.94 -12.53 -4.46
CA HIS A 129 21.92 -13.70 -5.36
C HIS A 129 22.33 -14.98 -4.62
N ASP A 130 23.41 -14.91 -3.82
CA ASP A 130 23.87 -16.05 -3.01
C ASP A 130 22.80 -16.49 -2.00
N TRP A 131 22.09 -15.53 -1.39
CA TRP A 131 20.98 -15.82 -0.48
C TRP A 131 19.81 -16.48 -1.19
N TYR A 132 19.44 -15.99 -2.37
CA TYR A 132 18.37 -16.55 -3.19
C TYR A 132 18.67 -18.01 -3.58
N ASP A 133 19.89 -18.28 -4.04
CA ASP A 133 20.35 -19.62 -4.44
C ASP A 133 20.51 -20.56 -3.23
N THR A 134 21.04 -20.06 -2.12
CA THR A 134 21.30 -20.89 -0.92
C THR A 134 20.01 -21.22 -0.18
N TYR A 135 19.16 -20.22 0.07
CA TYR A 135 17.89 -20.40 0.75
C TYR A 135 16.90 -19.26 0.45
N SER A 136 16.11 -19.42 -0.61
CA SER A 136 15.15 -18.41 -1.08
C SER A 136 14.17 -17.89 -0.01
N TYR A 137 13.77 -18.74 0.96
CA TYR A 137 12.95 -18.28 2.09
C TYR A 137 13.65 -17.17 2.90
N PHE A 138 14.93 -17.36 3.24
CA PHE A 138 15.70 -16.34 3.95
C PHE A 138 15.79 -15.05 3.12
N PHE A 139 16.11 -15.17 1.83
CA PHE A 139 16.16 -14.05 0.91
C PHE A 139 14.85 -13.22 0.95
N PHE A 140 13.69 -13.85 0.73
CA PHE A 140 12.42 -13.12 0.72
C PHE A 140 12.13 -12.41 2.05
N ARG A 141 12.35 -13.09 3.19
CA ARG A 141 12.11 -12.49 4.51
C ARG A 141 13.09 -11.36 4.83
N ALA A 142 14.36 -11.48 4.42
CA ALA A 142 15.38 -10.47 4.65
C ALA A 142 15.08 -9.18 3.87
N ILE A 143 14.71 -9.29 2.60
CA ILE A 143 14.33 -8.13 1.78
C ILE A 143 13.02 -7.52 2.29
N GLU A 144 12.02 -8.33 2.64
CA GLU A 144 10.75 -7.84 3.23
C GLU A 144 10.99 -7.04 4.51
N ASN A 145 11.77 -7.55 5.47
CA ASN A 145 12.09 -6.83 6.70
C ASN A 145 12.87 -5.54 6.43
N THR A 146 13.70 -5.53 5.38
CA THR A 146 14.46 -4.35 4.96
C THR A 146 13.51 -3.28 4.45
N LEU A 147 12.59 -3.63 3.55
CA LEU A 147 11.56 -2.71 3.03
C LEU A 147 10.68 -2.15 4.16
N LYS A 148 10.29 -2.98 5.14
CA LYS A 148 9.55 -2.53 6.32
C LYS A 148 10.33 -1.50 7.13
N SER A 149 11.61 -1.77 7.39
CA SER A 149 12.48 -0.86 8.14
C SER A 149 12.65 0.49 7.42
N PHE A 150 12.81 0.48 6.09
CA PHE A 150 12.84 1.71 5.28
C PHE A 150 11.59 2.59 5.47
N LEU A 151 10.42 1.98 5.65
CA LEU A 151 9.14 2.67 5.76
C LEU A 151 8.86 3.20 7.16
N GLU A 152 9.17 2.39 8.17
CA GLU A 152 9.07 2.82 9.57
C GLU A 152 9.91 4.07 9.83
N GLU A 153 11.10 4.17 9.21
CA GLU A 153 12.00 5.30 9.42
C GLU A 153 11.66 6.52 8.54
N SER A 154 11.08 6.31 7.35
CA SER A 154 10.66 7.41 6.46
C SER A 154 9.32 8.05 6.84
N SER A 155 8.52 7.42 7.71
CA SER A 155 7.20 7.92 8.15
C SER A 155 7.21 8.70 9.49
N GLY A 156 8.37 8.87 10.15
CA GLY A 156 8.49 9.57 11.43
C GLY A 156 8.80 11.08 11.32
N HIS A 157 8.28 11.89 12.26
CA HIS A 157 8.74 13.27 12.49
C HIS A 157 10.21 13.24 12.95
N GLY A 158 11.14 13.47 12.02
CA GLY A 158 12.58 13.40 12.26
C GLY A 158 13.31 12.31 11.47
N ALA A 159 12.84 11.99 10.26
CA ALA A 159 13.53 11.12 9.31
C ALA A 159 14.90 11.71 8.91
N THR A 160 15.91 11.44 9.72
CA THR A 160 17.33 11.50 9.36
C THR A 160 17.95 10.15 9.71
N ASP A 161 18.55 9.51 8.71
CA ASP A 161 19.66 8.53 8.81
C ASP A 161 19.42 7.06 8.43
N PHE A 162 18.47 6.69 7.56
CA PHE A 162 18.70 5.54 6.66
C PHE A 162 19.16 6.09 5.30
N SER A 163 20.06 5.40 4.60
CA SER A 163 20.52 5.89 3.30
C SER A 163 19.31 6.01 2.36
N SER A 164 19.24 7.10 1.58
CA SER A 164 18.21 7.31 0.58
C SER A 164 18.29 6.32 -0.59
N GLU A 165 19.11 5.28 -0.50
CA GLU A 165 19.55 4.45 -1.62
C GLU A 165 19.00 3.02 -1.50
N ILE A 166 17.69 2.86 -1.75
CA ILE A 166 17.10 1.53 -2.03
C ILE A 166 17.55 0.97 -3.40
N GLN A 167 18.12 1.84 -4.25
CA GLN A 167 18.51 1.53 -5.63
C GLN A 167 19.43 0.30 -5.77
N PRO A 168 20.47 0.08 -4.95
CA PRO A 168 21.30 -1.12 -5.08
C PRO A 168 20.52 -2.42 -4.86
N ILE A 169 19.58 -2.41 -3.90
CA ILE A 169 18.71 -3.56 -3.62
C ILE A 169 17.74 -3.77 -4.79
N LYS A 170 17.18 -2.69 -5.32
CA LYS A 170 16.30 -2.72 -6.50
C LYS A 170 17.00 -3.30 -7.72
N ASP A 171 18.14 -2.72 -8.13
CA ASP A 171 18.91 -3.15 -9.30
C ASP A 171 19.23 -4.64 -9.21
N LYS A 172 19.62 -5.11 -8.03
CA LYS A 172 19.91 -6.51 -7.83
C LYS A 172 18.69 -7.41 -7.85
N LEU A 173 17.57 -6.94 -7.33
CA LEU A 173 16.30 -7.67 -7.41
C LEU A 173 15.84 -7.80 -8.88
N GLU A 174 16.04 -6.75 -9.68
CA GLU A 174 15.79 -6.77 -11.13
C GLU A 174 16.65 -7.82 -11.84
N ASP A 175 17.95 -7.86 -11.53
CA ASP A 175 18.86 -8.89 -12.08
C ASP A 175 18.36 -10.31 -11.78
N ILE A 176 17.96 -10.57 -10.52
CA ILE A 176 17.44 -11.88 -10.11
C ILE A 176 16.12 -12.17 -10.82
N ALA A 177 15.19 -11.21 -10.86
CA ALA A 177 13.91 -11.38 -11.53
C ALA A 177 14.07 -11.67 -13.03
N GLN A 178 14.96 -10.97 -13.73
CA GLN A 178 15.28 -11.23 -15.13
C GLN A 178 15.85 -12.64 -15.35
N SER A 179 16.68 -13.13 -14.42
CA SER A 179 17.19 -14.51 -14.48
C SER A 179 16.09 -15.58 -14.35
N GLU A 180 14.98 -15.21 -13.70
CA GLU A 180 13.76 -16.02 -13.54
C GLU A 180 12.71 -15.74 -14.63
N VAL A 181 13.10 -15.05 -15.72
CA VAL A 181 12.25 -14.70 -16.87
C VAL A 181 11.08 -13.77 -16.48
N LEU A 182 11.20 -13.06 -15.37
CA LEU A 182 10.30 -11.97 -15.02
C LEU A 182 10.77 -10.68 -15.70
N ILE A 183 9.81 -9.85 -16.10
CA ILE A 183 10.08 -8.53 -16.68
C ILE A 183 9.79 -7.49 -15.58
N PRO A 184 10.82 -6.88 -14.96
CA PRO A 184 10.62 -5.93 -13.86
C PRO A 184 9.72 -4.75 -14.22
N ASP A 185 9.80 -4.26 -15.46
CA ASP A 185 8.95 -3.15 -15.92
C ASP A 185 7.46 -3.46 -15.81
N ASN A 186 7.03 -4.73 -15.86
CA ASN A 186 5.64 -5.12 -15.63
C ASN A 186 5.21 -4.95 -14.16
N ALA A 187 6.15 -4.92 -13.21
CA ALA A 187 5.88 -4.71 -11.79
C ALA A 187 5.81 -3.23 -11.41
N TYR A 188 6.38 -2.34 -12.23
CA TYR A 188 6.68 -0.95 -11.83
C TYR A 188 5.72 0.12 -12.30
N GLN A 189 4.80 -0.24 -13.20
CA GLN A 189 3.97 0.72 -13.90
C GLN A 189 3.11 1.53 -12.89
N ASP A 190 3.17 2.86 -13.01
CA ASP A 190 2.49 3.89 -12.19
C ASP A 190 2.77 3.95 -10.68
N LYS A 191 3.83 3.30 -10.20
CA LYS A 191 4.32 3.53 -8.83
C LYS A 191 5.32 4.68 -8.78
N ASN A 192 5.03 5.66 -7.92
CA ASN A 192 5.92 6.81 -7.74
C ASN A 192 7.06 6.53 -6.75
N TYR A 193 6.93 5.48 -5.95
CA TYR A 193 7.88 5.16 -4.87
C TYR A 193 8.71 3.93 -5.20
N GLU A 194 10.03 4.11 -5.21
CA GLU A 194 11.03 3.05 -5.41
C GLU A 194 10.79 1.83 -4.49
N VAL A 195 10.55 2.06 -3.19
CA VAL A 195 10.33 1.00 -2.21
C VAL A 195 9.10 0.12 -2.53
N VAL A 196 8.05 0.72 -3.10
CA VAL A 196 6.83 -0.01 -3.51
C VAL A 196 7.13 -0.87 -4.73
N LYS A 197 7.88 -0.35 -5.70
CA LYS A 197 8.34 -1.10 -6.87
C LYS A 197 9.11 -2.35 -6.47
N VAL A 198 10.08 -2.19 -5.56
CA VAL A 198 10.87 -3.31 -5.03
C VAL A 198 9.98 -4.32 -4.30
N ALA A 199 9.01 -3.86 -3.50
CA ALA A 199 8.08 -4.75 -2.81
C ALA A 199 7.23 -5.61 -3.77
N ILE A 200 6.69 -4.98 -4.82
CA ILE A 200 5.88 -5.66 -5.84
C ILE A 200 6.72 -6.69 -6.60
N LEU A 201 7.93 -6.30 -7.04
CA LEU A 201 8.83 -7.21 -7.74
C LEU A 201 9.25 -8.39 -6.86
N LEU A 202 9.49 -8.16 -5.56
CA LEU A 202 9.81 -9.22 -4.61
C LEU A 202 8.66 -10.22 -4.47
N ASN A 203 7.42 -9.74 -4.41
CA ASN A 203 6.23 -10.59 -4.36
C ASN A 203 6.05 -11.40 -5.64
N ASP A 204 6.32 -10.82 -6.81
CA ASP A 204 6.25 -11.53 -8.08
C ASP A 204 7.32 -12.59 -8.22
N LEU A 205 8.54 -12.27 -7.78
CA LEU A 205 9.62 -13.23 -7.72
C LEU A 205 9.25 -14.38 -6.77
N GLU A 206 8.76 -14.08 -5.57
CA GLU A 206 8.28 -15.10 -4.61
C GLU A 206 7.17 -15.96 -5.20
N TRP A 207 6.22 -15.35 -5.92
CA TRP A 207 5.15 -16.05 -6.62
C TRP A 207 5.71 -16.99 -7.68
N ASN A 208 6.58 -16.50 -8.56
CA ASN A 208 7.17 -17.26 -9.66
C ASN A 208 8.01 -18.45 -9.15
N THR A 209 8.80 -18.25 -8.10
CA THR A 209 9.64 -19.31 -7.52
C THR A 209 8.81 -20.39 -6.81
N LYS A 210 7.72 -20.02 -6.12
CA LYS A 210 6.96 -20.95 -5.28
C LYS A 210 5.78 -21.62 -5.97
N ASN A 211 5.27 -21.03 -7.05
CA ASN A 211 4.03 -21.46 -7.67
C ASN A 211 4.22 -21.75 -9.15
N THR A 212 4.30 -23.03 -9.50
CA THR A 212 4.01 -23.44 -10.88
C THR A 212 2.54 -23.14 -11.16
N VAL A 213 2.27 -22.26 -12.11
CA VAL A 213 0.89 -21.92 -12.50
C VAL A 213 0.35 -23.05 -13.38
N ASP A 214 -0.63 -23.80 -12.86
CA ASP A 214 -1.41 -24.74 -13.70
C ASP A 214 -2.54 -23.95 -14.38
N TRP A 215 -2.33 -23.66 -15.66
CA TRP A 215 -3.32 -22.92 -16.44
C TRP A 215 -4.64 -23.68 -16.63
N ASN A 216 -4.65 -25.00 -16.55
CA ASN A 216 -5.89 -25.75 -16.61
C ASN A 216 -6.73 -25.51 -15.35
N GLU A 217 -6.08 -25.41 -14.18
CA GLU A 217 -6.73 -25.08 -12.92
C GLU A 217 -7.30 -23.66 -12.96
N ILE A 218 -6.51 -22.66 -13.41
CA ILE A 218 -6.99 -21.28 -13.54
C ILE A 218 -8.16 -21.19 -14.53
N GLN A 219 -8.07 -21.87 -15.68
CA GLN A 219 -9.15 -21.90 -16.65
C GLN A 219 -10.42 -22.58 -16.10
N SER A 220 -10.25 -23.65 -15.33
CA SER A 220 -11.35 -24.31 -14.63
C SER A 220 -12.01 -23.37 -13.62
N ASN A 221 -11.23 -22.64 -12.82
CA ASN A 221 -11.75 -21.70 -11.83
C ASN A 221 -12.44 -20.52 -12.51
N LEU A 222 -11.85 -19.95 -13.56
CA LEU A 222 -12.45 -18.86 -14.34
C LEU A 222 -13.82 -19.26 -14.91
N SER A 223 -14.00 -20.50 -15.35
CA SER A 223 -15.28 -20.97 -15.90
C SER A 223 -16.45 -20.96 -14.91
N GLN A 224 -16.19 -20.80 -13.61
CA GLN A 224 -17.23 -20.66 -12.57
C GLN A 224 -17.80 -19.24 -12.52
N TYR A 225 -17.05 -18.24 -13.00
CA TYR A 225 -17.39 -16.82 -12.99
C TYR A 225 -17.82 -16.41 -14.40
N THR A 226 -19.10 -16.62 -14.71
CA THR A 226 -19.58 -16.58 -16.10
C THR A 226 -19.52 -15.20 -16.73
N HIS A 227 -19.67 -14.12 -15.94
CA HIS A 227 -19.61 -12.75 -16.46
C HIS A 227 -18.17 -12.34 -16.75
N LEU A 228 -17.24 -12.64 -15.83
CA LEU A 228 -15.81 -12.45 -15.97
C LEU A 228 -15.25 -13.29 -17.12
N ASP A 229 -15.63 -14.57 -17.22
CA ASP A 229 -15.21 -15.43 -18.33
C ASP A 229 -15.75 -14.90 -19.66
N THR A 230 -17.01 -14.44 -19.72
CA THR A 230 -17.57 -13.83 -20.94
C THR A 230 -16.82 -12.57 -21.36
N LEU A 231 -16.53 -11.68 -20.39
CA LEU A 231 -15.78 -10.44 -20.63
C LEU A 231 -14.37 -10.74 -21.15
N LEU A 232 -13.65 -11.67 -20.52
CA LEU A 232 -12.29 -12.06 -20.90
C LEU A 232 -12.26 -12.90 -22.20
N ASN A 233 -13.33 -13.61 -22.56
CA ASN A 233 -13.41 -14.33 -23.83
C ASN A 233 -13.81 -13.45 -25.01
N HIS A 234 -14.26 -12.22 -24.78
CA HIS A 234 -14.63 -11.32 -25.85
C HIS A 234 -13.41 -11.05 -26.76
N ASN A 235 -13.49 -11.47 -28.03
CA ASN A 235 -12.43 -11.39 -29.05
C ASN A 235 -11.14 -12.21 -28.82
N ASN A 236 -11.19 -13.27 -27.99
CA ASN A 236 -10.24 -14.41 -27.93
C ASN A 236 -8.76 -14.19 -27.53
N SER A 237 -8.29 -12.99 -27.14
CA SER A 237 -6.87 -12.75 -26.79
C SER A 237 -6.56 -12.72 -25.28
N ALA A 238 -7.54 -12.44 -24.42
CA ALA A 238 -7.30 -12.09 -23.02
C ALA A 238 -6.70 -13.23 -22.18
N LYS A 239 -7.12 -14.48 -22.45
CA LYS A 239 -6.60 -15.67 -21.74
C LYS A 239 -5.12 -15.93 -22.03
N SER A 240 -4.69 -15.70 -23.26
CA SER A 240 -3.26 -15.80 -23.62
C SER A 240 -2.45 -14.69 -22.95
N SER A 241 -2.99 -13.48 -22.85
CA SER A 241 -2.36 -12.38 -22.11
C SER A 241 -2.24 -12.68 -20.61
N LEU A 242 -3.28 -13.24 -19.98
CA LEU A 242 -3.21 -13.71 -18.58
C LEU A 242 -2.13 -14.80 -18.40
N GLN A 243 -1.99 -15.68 -19.39
CA GLN A 243 -0.97 -16.73 -19.42
C GLN A 243 0.45 -16.20 -19.53
N GLU A 244 0.67 -15.19 -20.37
CA GLU A 244 1.94 -14.49 -20.50
C GLU A 244 2.27 -13.66 -19.25
N HIS A 245 1.25 -13.17 -18.54
CA HIS A 245 1.37 -12.39 -17.30
C HIS A 245 0.91 -13.19 -16.07
N ASN A 246 1.53 -14.34 -15.83
CA ASN A 246 1.12 -15.27 -14.75
C ASN A 246 1.29 -14.70 -13.31
N THR A 247 1.93 -13.55 -13.16
CA THR A 247 2.06 -12.75 -11.93
C THR A 247 0.97 -11.70 -11.77
N HIS A 248 0.06 -11.58 -12.74
CA HIS A 248 -1.03 -10.59 -12.72
C HIS A 248 -1.95 -10.81 -11.49
N PRO A 249 -2.42 -9.74 -10.82
CA PRO A 249 -3.33 -9.84 -9.67
C PRO A 249 -4.54 -10.74 -9.91
N LEU A 250 -5.19 -10.62 -11.08
CA LEU A 250 -6.32 -11.48 -11.46
C LEU A 250 -5.94 -12.97 -11.53
N THR A 251 -4.77 -13.29 -12.08
CA THR A 251 -4.24 -14.67 -12.12
C THR A 251 -4.01 -15.21 -10.71
N LYS A 252 -3.46 -14.39 -9.80
CA LYS A 252 -3.28 -14.76 -8.39
C LYS A 252 -4.62 -15.01 -7.69
N LEU A 253 -5.63 -14.15 -7.91
CA LEU A 253 -6.97 -14.31 -7.33
C LEU A 253 -7.63 -15.62 -7.77
N LEU A 254 -7.63 -15.89 -9.09
CA LEU A 254 -8.23 -17.10 -9.67
C LEU A 254 -7.62 -18.40 -9.15
N LYS A 255 -6.41 -18.35 -8.59
CA LYS A 255 -5.72 -19.53 -8.06
C LYS A 255 -5.86 -19.69 -6.53
N LEU A 256 -5.93 -18.61 -5.76
CA LEU A 256 -5.73 -18.62 -4.30
C LEU A 256 -7.00 -18.84 -3.44
N ASP A 257 -8.02 -19.51 -3.95
CA ASP A 257 -9.29 -19.76 -3.22
C ASP A 257 -9.93 -18.47 -2.65
N ASN A 258 -9.84 -17.37 -3.41
CA ASN A 258 -10.54 -16.11 -3.10
C ASN A 258 -11.94 -16.10 -3.72
N SER A 259 -12.70 -17.18 -3.51
CA SER A 259 -14.02 -17.40 -4.11
C SER A 259 -14.99 -16.25 -3.82
N ASP A 260 -15.10 -15.82 -2.56
CA ASP A 260 -15.96 -14.69 -2.16
C ASP A 260 -15.67 -13.40 -2.96
N LYS A 261 -14.39 -13.12 -3.22
CA LYS A 261 -13.95 -11.91 -3.94
C LYS A 261 -14.21 -12.00 -5.43
N LEU A 262 -13.99 -13.18 -6.01
CA LEU A 262 -14.26 -13.43 -7.43
C LEU A 262 -15.76 -13.51 -7.72
N ASP A 263 -16.55 -14.12 -6.84
CA ASP A 263 -18.01 -14.13 -6.91
C ASP A 263 -18.57 -12.71 -6.89
N TYR A 264 -18.03 -11.86 -6.02
CA TYR A 264 -18.39 -10.46 -5.97
C TYR A 264 -18.03 -9.70 -7.25
N TYR A 265 -16.80 -9.87 -7.76
CA TYR A 265 -16.38 -9.22 -9.02
C TYR A 265 -17.18 -9.71 -10.22
N ASP A 266 -17.48 -11.01 -10.30
CA ASP A 266 -18.34 -11.58 -11.33
C ASP A 266 -19.74 -10.97 -11.28
N HIS A 267 -20.31 -10.82 -10.08
CA HIS A 267 -21.59 -10.15 -9.89
C HIS A 267 -21.54 -8.68 -10.30
N CYS A 268 -20.45 -7.96 -9.97
CA CYS A 268 -20.31 -6.56 -10.37
C CYS A 268 -20.34 -6.39 -11.89
N LEU A 269 -19.75 -7.33 -12.62
CA LEU A 269 -19.71 -7.35 -14.08
C LEU A 269 -21.05 -7.71 -14.73
N GLU A 270 -22.03 -8.28 -13.99
CA GLU A 270 -23.35 -8.64 -14.54
C GLU A 270 -24.04 -7.44 -15.21
N LEU A 271 -24.00 -6.28 -14.55
CA LEU A 271 -24.71 -5.07 -14.99
C LEU A 271 -23.95 -4.29 -16.06
N ILE A 272 -22.77 -4.75 -16.47
CA ILE A 272 -21.86 -4.07 -17.40
C ILE A 272 -21.90 -4.72 -18.80
N GLN A 273 -22.64 -5.82 -18.97
CA GLN A 273 -22.70 -6.53 -20.25
C GLN A 273 -23.49 -5.77 -21.35
N PRO A 274 -23.07 -5.88 -22.62
CA PRO A 274 -23.72 -5.24 -23.76
C PRO A 274 -25.14 -5.75 -23.95
N GLY A 275 -26.06 -4.83 -24.28
CA GLY A 275 -27.50 -5.09 -24.42
C GLY A 275 -28.35 -4.60 -23.25
N ARG A 276 -27.73 -4.10 -22.18
CA ARG A 276 -28.40 -3.40 -21.06
C ARG A 276 -28.19 -1.86 -21.11
N GLY A 277 -28.28 -1.25 -22.30
CA GLY A 277 -28.25 0.21 -22.47
C GLY A 277 -26.93 0.85 -22.94
N GLN A 278 -25.84 0.07 -23.11
CA GLN A 278 -24.57 0.58 -23.64
C GLN A 278 -24.47 0.40 -25.16
N ASN A 279 -24.23 1.52 -25.88
CA ASN A 279 -24.15 1.57 -27.35
C ASN A 279 -22.72 1.74 -27.91
N SER A 280 -21.76 2.15 -27.08
CA SER A 280 -20.31 2.08 -27.32
C SER A 280 -19.76 0.80 -26.66
N ASP A 281 -18.68 0.21 -27.18
CA ASP A 281 -18.13 -1.11 -26.78
C ASP A 281 -17.16 -0.99 -25.59
N PRO A 282 -17.63 -1.00 -24.33
CA PRO A 282 -16.81 -0.73 -23.15
C PRO A 282 -16.09 -2.00 -22.68
N ASN A 283 -16.43 -3.17 -23.26
CA ASN A 283 -15.89 -4.45 -22.87
C ASN A 283 -14.44 -4.61 -23.32
N GLY A 284 -14.08 -4.02 -24.46
CA GLY A 284 -12.69 -4.02 -24.94
C GLY A 284 -11.77 -3.34 -23.95
N ASP A 285 -12.13 -2.12 -23.54
CA ASP A 285 -11.33 -1.29 -22.64
C ASP A 285 -11.35 -1.82 -21.20
N ILE A 286 -12.52 -2.19 -20.64
CA ILE A 286 -12.60 -2.77 -19.29
C ILE A 286 -11.78 -4.07 -19.23
N ARG A 287 -11.84 -4.90 -20.28
CA ARG A 287 -11.01 -6.11 -20.36
C ARG A 287 -9.52 -5.75 -20.36
N ASP A 288 -9.10 -4.83 -21.21
CA ASP A 288 -7.69 -4.45 -21.34
C ASP A 288 -7.19 -3.80 -20.04
N ASP A 289 -8.04 -3.07 -19.34
CA ASP A 289 -7.74 -2.43 -18.07
C ASP A 289 -7.74 -3.42 -16.89
N LEU A 290 -8.61 -4.44 -16.88
CA LEU A 290 -8.56 -5.57 -15.94
C LEU A 290 -7.33 -6.47 -16.17
N LEU A 291 -6.75 -6.46 -17.37
CA LEU A 291 -5.48 -7.13 -17.68
C LEU A 291 -4.27 -6.22 -17.47
N SER A 292 -4.51 -4.92 -17.29
CA SER A 292 -3.50 -3.94 -16.95
C SER A 292 -3.31 -3.94 -15.44
N ARG A 293 -2.15 -4.41 -14.99
CA ARG A 293 -1.81 -4.45 -13.57
C ARG A 293 -1.92 -3.08 -12.90
N VAL A 294 -1.62 -2.02 -13.64
CA VAL A 294 -1.74 -0.62 -13.20
C VAL A 294 -3.17 -0.28 -12.84
N LYS A 295 -4.07 -0.60 -13.76
CA LYS A 295 -5.45 -0.16 -13.70
C LYS A 295 -6.32 -1.13 -12.93
N PHE A 296 -5.88 -2.37 -12.70
CA PHE A 296 -6.67 -3.42 -12.06
C PHE A 296 -7.44 -2.95 -10.81
N ASP A 297 -6.77 -2.37 -9.81
CA ASP A 297 -7.42 -1.90 -8.58
C ASP A 297 -8.40 -0.74 -8.85
N HIS A 298 -8.07 0.16 -9.80
CA HIS A 298 -8.93 1.28 -10.18
C HIS A 298 -10.17 0.82 -10.96
N THR A 299 -9.97 -0.03 -11.97
CA THR A 299 -11.02 -0.59 -12.83
C THR A 299 -12.02 -1.41 -12.02
N ILE A 300 -11.56 -2.17 -11.03
CA ILE A 300 -12.44 -2.87 -10.11
C ILE A 300 -13.32 -1.88 -9.34
N ALA A 301 -12.74 -0.83 -8.77
CA ALA A 301 -13.50 0.15 -8.01
C ALA A 301 -14.44 1.00 -8.88
N GLU A 302 -14.08 1.32 -10.13
CA GLU A 302 -14.96 1.94 -11.12
C GLU A 302 -16.15 1.02 -11.45
N VAL A 303 -15.89 -0.27 -11.67
CA VAL A 303 -16.92 -1.31 -11.89
C VAL A 303 -17.88 -1.41 -10.70
N GLU A 304 -17.35 -1.39 -9.49
CA GLU A 304 -18.13 -1.43 -8.24
C GLU A 304 -19.03 -0.19 -8.08
N VAL A 305 -18.48 1.01 -8.31
CA VAL A 305 -19.24 2.27 -8.31
C VAL A 305 -20.35 2.25 -9.35
N ALA A 306 -20.03 1.89 -10.59
CA ALA A 306 -21.00 1.85 -11.67
C ALA A 306 -22.15 0.88 -11.37
N ASN A 307 -21.85 -0.28 -10.77
CA ASN A 307 -22.88 -1.23 -10.35
C ASN A 307 -23.75 -0.67 -9.21
N ALA A 308 -23.13 -0.06 -8.19
CA ALA A 308 -23.86 0.58 -7.08
C ALA A 308 -24.80 1.68 -7.58
N LEU A 309 -24.35 2.52 -8.50
CA LEU A 309 -25.17 3.56 -9.12
C LEU A 309 -26.30 2.95 -9.96
N ARG A 310 -26.02 1.94 -10.79
CA ARG A 310 -27.04 1.26 -11.61
C ARG A 310 -28.14 0.61 -10.78
N ARG A 311 -27.82 0.14 -9.57
CA ARG A 311 -28.78 -0.44 -8.64
C ARG A 311 -29.83 0.58 -8.17
N GLU A 312 -29.40 1.79 -7.84
CA GLU A 312 -30.27 2.81 -7.25
C GLU A 312 -30.88 3.78 -8.28
N PHE A 313 -30.11 4.17 -9.31
CA PHE A 313 -30.54 5.10 -10.34
C PHE A 313 -31.18 4.41 -11.55
N GLY A 314 -30.92 3.12 -11.74
CA GLY A 314 -31.42 2.34 -12.86
C GLY A 314 -30.39 2.15 -13.98
N ILE A 315 -30.43 0.96 -14.57
CA ILE A 315 -29.43 0.50 -15.55
C ILE A 315 -29.38 1.38 -16.81
N ASN A 316 -30.54 1.87 -17.28
CA ASN A 316 -30.61 2.69 -18.50
C ASN A 316 -30.20 4.14 -18.25
N ASP A 317 -30.17 4.55 -16.98
CA ASP A 317 -29.92 5.93 -16.57
C ASP A 317 -28.44 6.13 -16.22
N VAL A 318 -27.66 5.05 -16.03
CA VAL A 318 -26.23 5.10 -15.70
C VAL A 318 -25.37 4.50 -16.83
N THR A 319 -24.58 5.34 -17.49
CA THR A 319 -23.67 4.97 -18.57
C THR A 319 -22.22 5.10 -18.14
N ILE A 320 -21.44 4.03 -18.26
CA ILE A 320 -19.97 4.08 -18.15
C ILE A 320 -19.44 4.68 -19.45
N GLU A 321 -18.65 5.75 -19.35
CA GLU A 321 -18.09 6.45 -20.51
C GLU A 321 -16.73 5.86 -20.93
N GLU A 322 -16.33 6.07 -22.19
CA GLU A 322 -15.00 5.70 -22.67
C GLU A 322 -13.95 6.62 -22.03
N THR A 323 -13.00 6.04 -21.30
CA THR A 323 -11.86 6.78 -20.72
C THR A 323 -10.92 7.20 -21.84
N ILE A 324 -11.10 8.39 -22.43
CA ILE A 324 -10.14 8.91 -23.40
C ILE A 324 -8.96 9.53 -22.63
N PRO A 325 -7.73 8.98 -22.72
CA PRO A 325 -6.60 9.48 -21.96
C PRO A 325 -6.34 10.97 -22.26
N ASN A 326 -6.13 11.78 -21.21
CA ASN A 326 -5.82 13.22 -21.25
C ASN A 326 -6.96 14.18 -21.63
N THR A 327 -8.23 13.77 -21.49
CA THR A 327 -9.37 14.66 -21.81
C THR A 327 -10.14 15.19 -20.60
N GLY A 328 -9.92 14.65 -19.39
CA GLY A 328 -10.75 15.01 -18.23
C GLY A 328 -12.21 14.55 -18.38
N THR A 329 -12.44 13.48 -19.14
CA THR A 329 -13.78 12.91 -19.35
C THR A 329 -14.14 12.07 -18.12
N PRO A 330 -15.35 12.25 -17.56
CA PRO A 330 -15.83 11.53 -16.37
C PRO A 330 -15.97 10.03 -16.62
N ASP A 331 -15.82 9.24 -15.57
CA ASP A 331 -15.86 7.76 -15.63
C ASP A 331 -17.29 7.24 -15.86
N THR A 332 -18.30 7.98 -15.40
CA THR A 332 -19.70 7.60 -15.55
C THR A 332 -20.59 8.84 -15.70
N LYS A 333 -21.73 8.68 -16.39
CA LYS A 333 -22.82 9.67 -16.37
C LYS A 333 -24.14 9.05 -15.90
N ILE A 334 -24.92 9.84 -15.18
CA ILE A 334 -26.24 9.51 -14.66
C ILE A 334 -27.25 10.48 -15.31
N THR A 335 -28.32 9.97 -15.91
CA THR A 335 -29.41 10.77 -16.48
C THR A 335 -30.65 10.67 -15.60
N VAL A 336 -30.98 11.72 -14.85
CA VAL A 336 -32.13 11.74 -13.92
C VAL A 336 -32.93 13.01 -14.14
N GLY A 337 -34.25 12.91 -14.21
CA GLY A 337 -35.12 14.07 -14.36
C GLY A 337 -34.96 14.85 -15.68
N GLY A 338 -34.20 14.33 -16.65
CA GLY A 338 -33.84 15.03 -17.89
C GLY A 338 -32.53 15.83 -17.82
N GLU A 339 -31.83 15.76 -16.69
CA GLU A 339 -30.51 16.35 -16.46
C GLU A 339 -29.42 15.28 -16.54
N THR A 340 -28.21 15.68 -16.92
CA THR A 340 -27.03 14.80 -16.99
C THR A 340 -26.07 15.15 -15.86
N ILE A 341 -25.80 14.17 -15.01
CA ILE A 341 -24.86 14.27 -13.91
C ILE A 341 -23.63 13.44 -14.28
N TRP A 342 -22.46 14.05 -14.21
CA TRP A 342 -21.17 13.42 -14.45
C TRP A 342 -20.56 12.93 -13.15
N VAL A 343 -19.89 11.80 -13.21
CA VAL A 343 -19.34 11.09 -12.07
C VAL A 343 -17.87 10.78 -12.36
N GLU A 344 -17.00 11.23 -11.47
CA GLU A 344 -15.56 11.01 -11.52
C GLU A 344 -15.14 10.22 -10.28
N VAL A 345 -14.47 9.09 -10.49
CA VAL A 345 -13.92 8.23 -9.47
C VAL A 345 -12.45 8.59 -9.28
N THR A 346 -12.16 9.21 -8.14
CA THR A 346 -10.80 9.60 -7.77
C THR A 346 -10.22 8.66 -6.73
N PHE A 347 -9.01 8.17 -7.00
CA PHE A 347 -8.28 7.29 -6.11
C PHE A 347 -7.23 8.10 -5.34
N PRO A 348 -7.19 8.03 -4.00
CA PRO A 348 -6.13 8.66 -3.24
C PRO A 348 -4.82 7.98 -3.62
N ARG A 349 -3.76 8.78 -3.82
CA ARG A 349 -2.41 8.23 -3.95
C ARG A 349 -1.96 7.79 -2.56
N PRO A 350 -1.89 6.49 -2.25
CA PRO A 350 -1.51 6.06 -0.91
C PRO A 350 -0.03 6.40 -0.68
N GLN A 351 0.33 6.68 0.57
CA GLN A 351 1.74 6.83 0.93
C GLN A 351 2.49 5.51 0.70
N ALA A 352 3.78 5.59 0.38
CA ALA A 352 4.62 4.41 0.14
C ALA A 352 4.57 3.40 1.31
N SER A 353 4.56 3.93 2.53
CA SER A 353 4.42 3.16 3.78
C SER A 353 3.15 2.33 3.80
N TYR A 354 2.02 2.92 3.39
CA TYR A 354 0.75 2.23 3.34
C TYR A 354 0.70 1.19 2.20
N GLU A 355 1.18 1.53 1.01
CA GLU A 355 1.15 0.61 -0.13
C GLU A 355 1.93 -0.67 0.20
N VAL A 356 3.15 -0.55 0.74
CA VAL A 356 3.93 -1.71 1.16
C VAL A 356 3.37 -2.39 2.39
N ALA A 357 2.82 -1.64 3.36
CA ALA A 357 2.15 -2.23 4.50
C ALA A 357 0.96 -3.11 4.06
N ARG A 358 0.13 -2.67 3.11
CA ARG A 358 -0.96 -3.49 2.53
C ARG A 358 -0.45 -4.78 1.88
N HIS A 359 0.78 -4.79 1.36
CA HIS A 359 1.39 -6.00 0.77
C HIS A 359 1.90 -7.01 1.82
N TYR A 360 2.41 -6.53 2.97
CA TYR A 360 3.09 -7.39 3.95
C TYR A 360 2.37 -7.52 5.30
N TYR A 361 1.38 -6.66 5.54
CA TYR A 361 0.51 -6.63 6.71
C TYR A 361 -0.93 -6.65 6.22
N ALA A 362 -1.59 -7.79 6.37
CA ALA A 362 -3.06 -7.81 6.36
C ALA A 362 -3.56 -6.93 7.52
N PRO A 363 -4.61 -6.13 7.34
CA PRO A 363 -5.06 -5.21 8.38
C PRO A 363 -5.39 -5.94 9.68
N THR A 364 -4.80 -5.44 10.75
CA THR A 364 -5.28 -5.58 12.12
C THR A 364 -6.74 -5.11 12.19
N SER A 365 -7.62 -6.05 12.47
CA SER A 365 -8.99 -5.93 12.97
C SER A 365 -10.02 -5.09 12.18
N PRO A 366 -11.14 -5.71 11.74
CA PRO A 366 -12.31 -5.01 11.22
C PRO A 366 -13.15 -4.48 12.38
N GLU A 367 -12.86 -3.27 12.86
CA GLU A 367 -13.79 -2.58 13.76
C GLU A 367 -14.22 -1.23 13.17
N LYS A 368 -15.48 -1.20 12.71
CA LYS A 368 -16.21 -0.09 12.07
C LYS A 368 -15.59 0.37 10.76
N SER A 369 -16.42 0.75 9.79
CA SER A 369 -15.96 1.31 8.50
C SER A 369 -14.89 2.37 8.76
N LYS A 370 -13.63 2.05 8.43
CA LYS A 370 -12.46 2.93 8.59
C LYS A 370 -12.71 4.27 7.89
N VAL A 371 -13.45 4.22 6.78
CA VAL A 371 -13.94 5.35 5.99
C VAL A 371 -14.90 6.22 6.79
N ARG A 372 -15.96 5.64 7.36
CA ARG A 372 -16.90 6.40 8.21
C ARG A 372 -16.19 7.02 9.41
N GLY A 373 -15.26 6.32 10.06
CA GLY A 373 -14.47 6.85 11.18
C GLY A 373 -13.59 8.04 10.76
N LYS A 374 -12.74 7.85 9.74
CA LYS A 374 -11.82 8.90 9.26
C LYS A 374 -12.57 10.13 8.75
N VAL A 375 -13.62 9.97 7.96
CA VAL A 375 -14.37 11.11 7.41
C VAL A 375 -15.21 11.79 8.49
N THR A 376 -15.81 11.05 9.44
CA THR A 376 -16.48 11.63 10.62
C THR A 376 -15.51 12.42 11.48
N ASP A 377 -14.28 11.95 11.68
CA ASP A 377 -13.27 12.66 12.47
C ASP A 377 -12.73 13.90 11.73
N LYS A 378 -12.53 13.82 10.41
CA LYS A 378 -12.19 14.96 9.54
C LYS A 378 -13.29 16.02 9.46
N LEU A 379 -14.55 15.59 9.43
CA LEU A 379 -15.71 16.49 9.45
C LEU A 379 -16.01 17.03 10.84
N LYS A 380 -15.53 16.41 11.92
CA LYS A 380 -15.58 16.97 13.27
C LYS A 380 -14.46 17.97 13.52
N SER A 381 -13.30 17.83 12.88
CA SER A 381 -12.19 18.78 12.95
C SER A 381 -12.32 19.98 12.00
N GLN A 382 -13.34 19.98 11.14
CA GLN A 382 -13.76 21.01 10.17
C GLN A 382 -12.65 21.92 9.61
N ILE A 383 -12.22 21.54 8.41
CA ILE A 383 -11.75 22.36 7.29
C ILE A 383 -10.40 23.11 7.39
N ARG A 384 -9.46 22.66 8.23
CA ARG A 384 -8.08 23.16 8.14
C ARG A 384 -6.98 22.10 8.25
N ASP A 385 -7.21 21.03 8.99
CA ASP A 385 -6.14 20.10 9.34
C ASP A 385 -6.42 18.66 8.85
N VAL A 386 -6.60 18.50 7.54
CA VAL A 386 -6.65 17.18 6.87
C VAL A 386 -5.40 16.95 6.00
N LYS A 387 -4.36 17.76 6.19
CA LYS A 387 -3.07 17.57 5.52
C LYS A 387 -2.16 16.72 6.38
N GLU A 388 -2.20 15.40 6.12
CA GLU A 388 -1.09 14.43 6.16
C GLU A 388 -1.59 12.97 6.28
N ASP A 389 -2.88 12.75 6.59
CA ASP A 389 -3.40 11.43 6.98
C ASP A 389 -4.72 11.03 6.27
N THR A 390 -4.92 11.47 5.02
CA THR A 390 -6.12 11.08 4.26
C THR A 390 -6.21 9.58 4.03
N GLY A 391 -5.08 8.86 4.03
CA GLY A 391 -5.03 7.40 3.89
C GLY A 391 -5.70 6.90 2.61
N ASP A 392 -6.63 5.94 2.75
CA ASP A 392 -7.03 4.98 1.69
C ASP A 392 -8.43 5.26 1.13
N LEU A 393 -8.92 6.49 1.28
CA LEU A 393 -10.31 6.83 0.98
C LEU A 393 -10.51 7.13 -0.51
N THR A 394 -11.07 6.18 -1.25
CA THR A 394 -11.55 6.42 -2.62
C THR A 394 -12.69 7.43 -2.58
N THR A 395 -12.66 8.39 -3.49
CA THR A 395 -13.61 9.51 -3.53
C THR A 395 -14.32 9.55 -4.87
N LEU A 396 -15.63 9.53 -4.83
CA LEU A 396 -16.52 9.85 -5.94
C LEU A 396 -16.80 11.34 -5.94
N VAL A 397 -16.64 11.99 -7.09
CA VAL A 397 -17.02 13.39 -7.31
C VAL A 397 -18.14 13.42 -8.33
N ILE A 398 -19.25 14.04 -7.96
CA ILE A 398 -20.45 14.13 -8.79
C ILE A 398 -20.68 15.59 -9.16
N LYS A 399 -20.79 15.86 -10.46
CA LYS A 399 -20.77 17.18 -11.10
C LYS A 399 -21.90 17.30 -12.12
N ASN A 400 -22.39 18.50 -12.38
CA ASN A 400 -23.26 18.74 -13.55
C ASN A 400 -22.41 19.10 -14.79
N GLU A 401 -23.01 19.07 -15.98
CA GLU A 401 -22.35 19.29 -17.28
C GLU A 401 -21.61 20.63 -17.38
N GLU A 402 -22.05 21.64 -16.65
CA GLU A 402 -21.47 22.99 -16.67
C GLU A 402 -20.46 23.24 -15.54
N SER A 403 -20.25 22.28 -14.62
CA SER A 403 -19.29 22.41 -13.52
C SER A 403 -17.84 22.35 -14.04
N LYS A 404 -17.03 23.36 -13.70
CA LYS A 404 -15.61 23.51 -14.12
C LYS A 404 -14.61 23.01 -13.06
N VAL A 405 -15.06 22.21 -12.10
CA VAL A 405 -14.20 21.69 -11.03
C VAL A 405 -13.19 20.70 -11.62
N ASP A 406 -11.93 21.11 -11.74
CA ASP A 406 -10.83 20.27 -12.20
C ASP A 406 -10.14 19.54 -11.02
N ASP A 407 -9.22 18.63 -11.32
CA ASP A 407 -8.43 17.88 -10.32
C ASP A 407 -7.70 18.81 -9.34
N ARG A 408 -7.36 20.02 -9.75
CA ARG A 408 -6.73 21.03 -8.88
C ARG A 408 -7.74 21.65 -7.92
N MET A 409 -8.98 21.91 -8.32
CA MET A 409 -10.04 22.39 -7.44
C MET A 409 -10.49 21.32 -6.43
N VAL A 410 -10.60 20.06 -6.86
CA VAL A 410 -10.85 18.92 -5.95
C VAL A 410 -9.70 18.81 -4.94
N ARG A 411 -8.47 18.96 -5.42
CA ARG A 411 -7.28 19.00 -4.58
C ARG A 411 -7.27 20.18 -3.63
N ASP A 412 -7.58 21.39 -4.07
CA ASP A 412 -7.65 22.58 -3.22
C ASP A 412 -8.79 22.46 -2.18
N TYR A 413 -9.87 21.74 -2.48
CA TYR A 413 -10.94 21.38 -1.53
C TYR A 413 -10.47 20.35 -0.48
N VAL A 414 -9.75 19.31 -0.90
CA VAL A 414 -9.25 18.23 -0.02
C VAL A 414 -8.01 18.66 0.77
N GLU A 415 -7.16 19.50 0.19
CA GLU A 415 -5.83 19.87 0.67
C GLU A 415 -5.74 21.31 1.19
N GLY A 416 -6.65 22.22 0.80
CA GLY A 416 -6.55 23.66 1.06
C GLY A 416 -5.62 24.38 0.06
N PHE A 417 -6.01 25.60 -0.32
CA PHE A 417 -5.34 26.44 -1.32
C PHE A 417 -3.98 26.98 -0.84
N ASN A 418 -2.95 26.89 -1.70
CA ASN A 418 -1.69 27.61 -1.58
C ASN A 418 -1.41 28.34 -2.90
N GLY A 419 -1.53 29.67 -2.91
CA GLY A 419 -1.31 30.48 -4.10
C GLY A 419 -0.47 31.72 -3.84
N ILE A 420 0.08 32.30 -4.90
CA ILE A 420 0.73 33.60 -4.87
C ILE A 420 -0.25 34.60 -5.51
N GLY A 421 -0.74 35.55 -4.73
CA GLY A 421 -1.65 36.61 -5.19
C GLY A 421 -0.95 37.98 -5.24
N ILE A 422 -1.37 38.81 -6.20
CA ILE A 422 -1.04 40.25 -6.22
C ILE A 422 -2.32 40.98 -5.77
N PRO A 423 -2.28 41.76 -4.68
CA PRO A 423 -3.47 42.50 -4.21
C PRO A 423 -4.03 43.42 -5.30
N GLU A 424 -5.34 43.33 -5.58
CA GLU A 424 -5.99 44.12 -6.66
C GLU A 424 -5.99 45.64 -6.39
N ASP A 425 -5.73 46.07 -5.15
CA ASP A 425 -5.80 47.46 -4.72
C ASP A 425 -4.43 48.19 -4.73
N ASP A 426 -3.34 47.52 -5.13
CA ASP A 426 -1.98 48.11 -5.17
C ASP A 426 -1.12 47.48 -6.27
N ASP A 427 -1.00 48.17 -7.41
CA ASP A 427 -0.25 47.74 -8.60
C ASP A 427 1.28 47.54 -8.33
N ASP A 428 1.79 48.04 -7.20
CA ASP A 428 3.20 47.94 -6.81
C ASP A 428 3.44 46.94 -5.64
N ALA A 429 2.40 46.24 -5.17
CA ALA A 429 2.52 45.31 -4.04
C ALA A 429 3.32 44.04 -4.40
N ALA A 430 4.20 43.63 -3.48
CA ALA A 430 4.93 42.38 -3.62
C ALA A 430 3.97 41.17 -3.60
N PRO A 431 4.21 40.12 -4.40
CA PRO A 431 3.36 38.94 -4.38
C PRO A 431 3.31 38.33 -2.98
N ILE A 432 2.10 38.12 -2.45
CA ILE A 432 1.89 37.51 -1.14
C ILE A 432 1.53 36.04 -1.29
N ILE A 433 2.03 35.21 -0.38
CA ILE A 433 1.56 33.82 -0.24
C ILE A 433 0.21 33.88 0.46
N LEU A 434 -0.84 33.46 -0.25
CA LEU A 434 -2.18 33.30 0.28
C LEU A 434 -2.30 31.88 0.85
N THR A 435 -2.41 31.79 2.17
CA THR A 435 -2.89 30.62 2.92
C THR A 435 -4.26 30.98 3.50
N THR A 436 -5.34 30.61 2.84
CA THR A 436 -6.69 30.85 3.36
C THR A 436 -7.14 29.68 4.23
N ASP A 437 -7.88 30.01 5.29
CA ASP A 437 -8.83 29.07 5.89
C ASP A 437 -9.91 28.79 4.86
N SER A 438 -10.26 27.52 4.75
CA SER A 438 -11.19 26.97 3.77
C SER A 438 -12.35 27.87 3.38
N GLY A 439 -12.53 27.95 2.07
CA GLY A 439 -13.70 28.52 1.43
C GLY A 439 -13.37 28.67 -0.04
N LEU A 440 -14.16 28.06 -0.91
CA LEU A 440 -14.17 28.40 -2.32
C LEU A 440 -14.33 29.92 -2.41
N GLN A 441 -13.36 30.64 -3.00
CA GLN A 441 -13.64 32.00 -3.44
C GLN A 441 -14.61 31.89 -4.61
N TYR A 442 -15.88 32.14 -4.30
CA TYR A 442 -16.97 32.14 -5.26
C TYR A 442 -16.83 33.33 -6.21
N ASP A 443 -16.09 33.17 -7.29
CA ASP A 443 -16.37 33.94 -8.50
C ASP A 443 -17.61 33.32 -9.14
N ASN A 444 -18.80 33.82 -8.78
CA ASN A 444 -20.11 33.57 -9.41
C ASN A 444 -20.13 32.38 -10.39
N VAL A 445 -20.07 31.14 -9.88
CA VAL A 445 -20.34 29.94 -10.69
C VAL A 445 -21.86 29.74 -10.61
N PRO A 446 -22.63 30.00 -11.68
CA PRO A 446 -24.08 30.11 -11.59
C PRO A 446 -24.82 28.76 -11.54
N ASP A 447 -24.15 27.63 -11.77
CA ASP A 447 -24.83 26.39 -12.13
C ASP A 447 -24.40 25.21 -11.22
N HIS A 448 -25.39 24.63 -10.53
CA HIS A 448 -25.36 23.44 -9.64
C HIS A 448 -24.58 22.28 -10.28
N LEU A 449 -23.77 21.43 -9.61
CA LEU A 449 -23.99 20.52 -8.47
C LEU A 449 -22.62 20.01 -7.94
N ASP A 450 -22.36 19.96 -6.63
CA ASP A 450 -21.15 19.36 -6.03
C ASP A 450 -21.50 18.38 -4.90
N ILE A 451 -21.36 17.06 -5.14
CA ILE A 451 -21.45 16.00 -4.11
C ILE A 451 -20.15 15.22 -4.07
N LEU A 452 -19.68 14.92 -2.86
CA LEU A 452 -18.58 14.01 -2.64
C LEU A 452 -19.04 12.75 -1.93
N VAL A 453 -18.72 11.58 -2.48
CA VAL A 453 -18.93 10.31 -1.80
C VAL A 453 -17.59 9.68 -1.49
N ASN A 454 -17.27 9.51 -0.21
CA ASN A 454 -16.08 8.76 0.20
C ASN A 454 -16.49 7.32 0.45
N TYR A 455 -15.76 6.34 -0.09
CA TYR A 455 -16.13 4.94 0.03
C TYR A 455 -14.92 3.99 0.13
N ASP A 456 -15.17 2.80 0.68
CA ASP A 456 -14.22 1.68 0.73
C ASP A 456 -14.72 0.50 -0.09
N THR A 457 -13.79 -0.16 -0.78
CA THR A 457 -14.02 -1.41 -1.51
C THR A 457 -13.37 -2.62 -0.82
N LEU A 458 -12.58 -2.41 0.25
CA LEU A 458 -11.55 -3.36 0.65
C LEU A 458 -11.90 -4.25 1.84
N ASN A 459 -12.88 -3.92 2.68
CA ASN A 459 -12.87 -4.44 4.06
C ASN A 459 -13.84 -5.59 4.39
N ASN A 460 -14.89 -5.87 3.61
CA ASN A 460 -15.74 -7.05 3.86
C ASN A 460 -16.72 -7.37 2.72
N LEU A 461 -16.38 -8.30 1.84
CA LEU A 461 -17.28 -8.76 0.75
C LEU A 461 -18.24 -9.89 1.19
N ILE A 462 -18.21 -10.31 2.46
CA ILE A 462 -18.92 -11.50 2.95
C ILE A 462 -20.41 -11.20 3.28
N GLY A 463 -20.85 -9.95 3.17
CA GLY A 463 -22.26 -9.60 3.34
C GLY A 463 -22.62 -8.29 2.64
N PRO A 464 -23.76 -8.24 1.91
CA PRO A 464 -24.24 -6.97 1.37
C PRO A 464 -24.67 -6.02 2.49
N PRO A 465 -24.54 -4.69 2.28
CA PRO A 465 -24.00 -4.05 1.07
C PRO A 465 -22.47 -4.03 1.05
N TYR A 466 -21.90 -4.26 -0.14
CA TYR A 466 -20.47 -4.54 -0.37
C TYR A 466 -19.57 -3.30 -0.41
N ILE A 467 -20.16 -2.11 -0.56
CA ILE A 467 -19.47 -0.82 -0.54
C ILE A 467 -20.05 -0.01 0.61
N GLU A 468 -19.19 0.53 1.45
CA GLU A 468 -19.59 1.41 2.53
C GLU A 468 -18.94 2.78 2.36
N GLY A 469 -19.75 3.83 2.46
CA GLY A 469 -19.29 5.18 2.28
C GLY A 469 -19.98 6.22 3.14
N GLN A 470 -19.77 7.47 2.75
CA GLN A 470 -20.36 8.67 3.32
C GLN A 470 -20.62 9.67 2.19
N VAL A 471 -21.82 10.26 2.18
CA VAL A 471 -22.24 11.23 1.15
C VAL A 471 -22.22 12.61 1.78
N ALA A 472 -21.43 13.52 1.21
CA ALA A 472 -21.37 14.92 1.61
C ALA A 472 -21.99 15.77 0.51
N ASN A 473 -23.12 16.41 0.83
CA ASN A 473 -23.78 17.35 -0.04
C ASN A 473 -23.17 18.75 0.16
N LEU A 474 -22.48 19.28 -0.84
CA LEU A 474 -21.79 20.57 -0.74
C LEU A 474 -22.60 21.74 -1.28
N THR A 475 -23.73 21.44 -1.93
CA THR A 475 -24.62 22.42 -2.59
C THR A 475 -26.09 22.08 -2.31
N ASP A 476 -27.03 22.87 -2.81
CA ASP A 476 -28.48 22.62 -2.62
C ASP A 476 -29.00 21.61 -3.67
N VAL A 477 -28.53 20.36 -3.56
CA VAL A 477 -28.92 19.25 -4.44
C VAL A 477 -30.26 18.65 -4.03
N ASP A 478 -31.04 18.20 -5.02
CA ASP A 478 -32.26 17.43 -4.79
C ASP A 478 -32.02 16.24 -3.85
N GLN A 479 -32.75 16.21 -2.74
CA GLN A 479 -32.67 15.17 -1.73
C GLN A 479 -32.90 13.77 -2.30
N SER A 480 -33.68 13.61 -3.39
CA SER A 480 -33.86 12.28 -3.99
C SER A 480 -32.57 11.72 -4.56
N ILE A 481 -31.70 12.57 -5.12
CA ILE A 481 -30.38 12.15 -5.62
C ILE A 481 -29.48 11.77 -4.43
N ILE A 482 -29.54 12.54 -3.34
CA ILE A 482 -28.78 12.26 -2.12
C ILE A 482 -29.21 10.94 -1.48
N ASP A 483 -30.52 10.71 -1.35
CA ASP A 483 -31.08 9.47 -0.79
C ASP A 483 -30.66 8.25 -1.63
N GLN A 484 -30.70 8.36 -2.96
CA GLN A 484 -30.22 7.29 -3.85
C GLN A 484 -28.71 7.03 -3.70
N LEU A 485 -27.89 8.06 -3.51
CA LEU A 485 -26.46 7.88 -3.24
C LEU A 485 -26.20 7.28 -1.86
N VAL A 486 -26.99 7.67 -0.87
CA VAL A 486 -26.95 7.11 0.48
C VAL A 486 -27.23 5.60 0.44
N ASP A 487 -28.25 5.19 -0.30
CA ASP A 487 -28.58 3.78 -0.49
C ASP A 487 -27.53 3.04 -1.35
N ALA A 488 -26.97 3.70 -2.37
CA ALA A 488 -25.97 3.11 -3.27
C ALA A 488 -24.70 2.70 -2.51
N PHE A 489 -24.27 3.57 -1.59
CA PHE A 489 -23.02 3.44 -0.86
C PHE A 489 -23.20 3.03 0.61
N ASN A 490 -24.41 2.60 1.01
CA ASN A 490 -24.74 2.29 2.41
C ASN A 490 -24.20 3.36 3.36
N ALA A 491 -24.48 4.60 3.05
CA ALA A 491 -23.83 5.75 3.62
C ALA A 491 -24.71 6.44 4.66
N GLU A 492 -24.10 7.33 5.44
CA GLU A 492 -24.85 8.37 6.15
C GLU A 492 -24.72 9.66 5.33
N GLU A 493 -25.82 10.42 5.21
CA GLU A 493 -25.76 11.78 4.67
C GLU A 493 -25.12 12.72 5.69
N LEU A 494 -24.19 13.53 5.22
CA LEU A 494 -23.53 14.56 6.00
C LEU A 494 -23.94 15.93 5.47
N ILE A 495 -24.68 16.65 6.29
CA ILE A 495 -25.09 18.03 6.01
C ILE A 495 -24.09 18.96 6.72
N PRO A 496 -23.31 19.78 5.98
CA PRO A 496 -22.50 20.84 6.57
C PRO A 496 -23.38 21.76 7.41
N ARG A 497 -22.97 22.09 8.63
CA ARG A 497 -23.70 23.01 9.52
C ARG A 497 -23.17 24.42 9.44
#